data_AF-A0A527GJL3-F1
#
_entry.id   AF-A0A527GJL3-F1
#
_cell.length_a   1.000
_cell.length_b   1.000
_cell.length_c   1.000
_cell.angle_alpha   90.00
_cell.angle_beta   90.00
_cell.angle_gamma   90.00
#
_symmetry.space_group_name_H-M   'P 1'
#
loop_
_entity.id
_entity.type
_entity.pdbx_description
1 polymer ?
#
loop_
_entity_poly.entity_id
_entity_poly.type
_entity_poly.pdbx_seq_one_letter_code
_entity_poly.pdbx_strand_id
1 'polypeptide(L)' 'GDDERYVIQGVHMIIEGDHQRAWKDGEKHESRLVFIGRELDAERLKKSFDACQAA' A
#
# COMPACT_ATOMS: atom_id res chain seq x y z
N GLY A 1 -14.34 5.51 1.97
CA GLY A 1 -13.26 5.19 1.03
C GLY A 1 -12.81 6.49 0.43
N ASP A 2 -11.53 6.61 0.11
CA ASP A 2 -11.02 7.78 -0.58
C ASP A 2 -11.31 7.66 -2.09
N ASP A 3 -11.77 8.75 -2.70
CA ASP A 3 -12.07 8.82 -4.14
C ASP A 3 -10.79 8.98 -4.97
N GLU A 4 -9.67 9.29 -4.31
CA GLU A 4 -8.35 9.40 -4.90
C GLU A 4 -7.44 8.21 -4.53
N ARG A 5 -6.66 7.78 -5.51
CA ARG A 5 -5.66 6.74 -5.30
C ARG A 5 -4.47 7.32 -4.55
N TYR A 6 -4.32 6.89 -3.31
CA TYR A 6 -3.15 7.18 -2.49
C TYR A 6 -1.97 6.29 -2.90
N VAL A 7 -0.83 6.91 -3.16
CA VAL A 7 0.41 6.19 -3.52
C VAL A 7 1.46 6.51 -2.47
N ILE A 8 2.00 5.48 -1.85
CA ILE A 8 3.14 5.57 -0.94
C ILE A 8 4.37 4.97 -1.59
N GLN A 9 5.51 5.61 -1.41
CA GLN A 9 6.82 5.07 -1.77
C GLN A 9 7.83 5.36 -0.68
N GLY A 10 8.70 4.40 -0.42
CA GLY A 10 9.72 4.53 0.62
C GLY A 10 11.05 3.95 0.17
N VAL A 11 12.13 4.69 0.41
CA VAL A 11 13.49 4.26 0.17
C VAL A 11 14.26 4.36 1.49
N HIS A 12 14.69 3.20 2.00
CA HIS A 12 15.33 3.07 3.31
C HIS A 12 14.44 3.61 4.44
N MET A 13 14.77 4.76 5.03
CA MET A 13 14.01 5.37 6.13
C MET A 13 13.14 6.55 5.69
N ILE A 14 13.19 6.91 4.41
CA ILE A 14 12.36 7.99 3.86
C ILE A 14 11.09 7.36 3.33
N ILE A 15 9.95 7.83 3.84
CA ILE A 15 8.62 7.43 3.39
C ILE A 15 7.90 8.71 2.98
N GLU A 16 7.39 8.73 1.76
CA GLU A 16 6.52 9.79 1.26
C GLU A 16 5.25 9.16 0.69
N GLY A 17 4.16 9.92 0.75
CA GLY A 17 2.87 9.48 0.21
C GLY A 17 2.06 10.66 -0.25
N ASP A 18 1.43 10.52 -1.42
CA ASP A 18 0.61 11.57 -2.02
C ASP A 18 -0.59 10.99 -2.77
N HIS A 19 -1.64 11.80 -2.90
CA HIS A 19 -2.80 11.48 -3.73
C HIS A 19 -2.45 11.77 -5.18
N GLN A 20 -2.39 10.74 -6.02
CA GLN A 20 -1.97 10.96 -7.41
C GLN A 20 -3.13 11.29 -8.34
N ARG A 21 -4.15 10.44 -8.37
CA ARG A 21 -5.26 10.57 -9.31
C ARG A 21 -6.51 9.94 -8.74
N ALA A 22 -7.66 10.47 -9.11
CA ALA A 22 -8.94 9.78 -8.92
C ALA A 22 -8.90 8.36 -9.50
N TRP A 23 -9.59 7.45 -8.83
CA TRP A 23 -9.85 6.13 -9.38
C TRP A 23 -10.59 6.24 -10.72
N LYS A 24 -10.22 5.42 -11.70
CA LYS A 24 -10.96 5.37 -12.97
C LYS A 24 -12.27 4.62 -12.79
N ASP A 25 -13.26 4.97 -13.61
CA ASP A 25 -14.51 4.24 -13.69
C ASP A 25 -14.24 2.76 -14.04
N GLY A 26 -14.67 1.85 -13.15
CA GLY A 26 -14.40 0.41 -13.26
C GLY A 26 -13.04 -0.09 -12.76
N GLU A 27 -12.18 0.78 -12.21
CA GLU A 27 -10.92 0.37 -11.57
C GLU A 27 -11.24 -0.32 -10.22
N LYS A 28 -10.67 -1.50 -9.97
CA LYS A 28 -10.82 -2.15 -8.67
C LYS A 28 -10.07 -1.32 -7.64
N HIS A 29 -10.77 -0.90 -6.59
CA HIS A 29 -10.15 -0.24 -5.42
C HIS A 29 -9.37 -1.28 -4.60
N GLU A 30 -8.24 -1.72 -5.13
CA GLU A 30 -7.34 -2.68 -4.50
C GLU A 30 -6.07 -2.01 -3.99
N SER A 31 -5.66 -2.38 -2.77
CA SER A 31 -4.40 -1.94 -2.19
C SER A 31 -3.29 -2.92 -2.59
N ARG A 32 -2.26 -2.42 -3.27
CA ARG A 32 -1.10 -3.22 -3.67
C ARG A 32 0.18 -2.61 -3.11
N LEU A 33 0.91 -3.39 -2.31
CA LEU A 33 2.20 -3.01 -1.73
C LEU A 33 3.30 -3.96 -2.19
N VAL A 34 4.49 -3.42 -2.43
CA VAL A 34 5.69 -4.17 -2.84
C VAL A 34 6.84 -3.81 -1.90
N PHE A 35 7.34 -4.79 -1.14
CA PHE A 35 8.52 -4.62 -0.29
C PHE A 35 9.75 -5.19 -1.00
N ILE A 36 10.82 -4.42 -1.05
CA ILE A 36 12.10 -4.83 -1.63
C ILE A 36 13.18 -4.66 -0.55
N GLY A 37 13.81 -5.77 -0.15
CA GLY A 37 14.78 -5.80 0.94
C GLY A 37 15.42 -7.17 1.08
N ARG A 38 16.41 -7.28 1.96
CA ARG A 38 17.07 -8.55 2.32
C ARG A 38 16.48 -9.07 3.62
N GLU A 39 16.40 -10.40 3.75
CA GLU A 39 15.92 -11.08 4.97
C GLU A 39 14.53 -10.62 5.44
N LEU A 40 13.64 -10.30 4.47
CA LEU A 40 12.27 -9.90 4.78
C LEU A 40 11.45 -11.11 5.25
N ASP A 41 10.78 -10.95 6.38
CA ASP A 41 9.80 -11.91 6.90
C ASP A 41 8.45 -11.69 6.21
N ALA A 42 8.24 -12.42 5.10
CA ALA A 42 7.03 -12.31 4.29
C ALA A 42 5.74 -12.66 5.06
N GLU A 43 5.79 -13.64 5.97
CA GLU A 43 4.62 -14.05 6.74
C GLU A 43 4.21 -12.97 7.75
N ARG A 44 5.20 -12.42 8.48
CA ARG A 44 4.95 -11.34 9.42
C ARG A 44 4.42 -10.10 8.70
N LEU A 45 5.02 -9.73 7.57
CA LEU A 45 4.56 -8.60 6.77
C LEU A 45 3.11 -8.80 6.35
N LYS A 46 2.79 -9.95 5.75
CA LYS A 46 1.43 -10.25 5.31
C LYS A 46 0.42 -10.21 6.46
N LYS A 47 0.71 -10.89 7.57
CA LYS A 47 -0.17 -10.90 8.76
C LYS A 47 -0.41 -9.50 9.32
N SER A 48 0.63 -8.66 9.34
CA SER A 48 0.51 -7.29 9.84
C SER A 48 -0.36 -6.42 8.92
N PHE A 49 -0.27 -6.61 7.60
CA PHE A 49 -1.13 -5.91 6.65
C PHE A 49 -2.58 -6.40 6.67
N ASP A 50 -2.78 -7.72 6.71
CA ASP A 50 -4.12 -8.31 6.80
C ASP A 50 -4.84 -7.87 8.09
N ALA A 51 -4.10 -7.65 9.19
CA ALA A 51 -4.63 -7.11 10.44
C ALA A 51 -5.11 -5.65 10.34
N CYS A 52 -4.61 -4.88 9.36
CA CYS A 52 -5.05 -3.50 9.10
C CYS A 52 -6.26 -3.42 8.17
N GLN A 53 -6.82 -4.56 7.72
CA GLN A 53 -8.02 -4.57 6.90
C GLN A 53 -9.20 -4.00 7.70
N ALA A 54 -9.74 -2.87 7.26
CA ALA A 54 -10.97 -2.31 7.80
C ALA A 54 -12.17 -3.20 7.40
N ALA A 55 -13.10 -3.38 8.33
CA ALA A 55 -14.33 -4.18 8.16
C ALA A 55 -15.34 -3.54 7.21
#